data_AF-A0AB74M067-F1
#
_entry.id   AF-A0AB74M067-F1
#
_cell.length_a   1.000
_cell.length_b   1.000
_cell.length_c   1.000
_cell.angle_alpha   90.00
_cell.angle_beta   90.00
_cell.angle_gamma   90.00
#
_symmetry.space_group_name_H-M   'P 1'
#
loop_
_entity.id
_entity.type
_entity.pdbx_description
1 polymer ?
#
loop_
_entity_poly.entity_id
_entity_poly.type
_entity_poly.pdbx_seq_one_letter_code
_entity_poly.pdbx_strand_id
1 'polypeptide(L)'
;MPVFGAATATSKAAGIALTFATDEAESCGEDRFDLCLVDAAGAVVARLGPFCEEEVVAIWRDLAARTGLPRMIVREDGVLATVSAQVGRLMLGKTRIRRRHGSLGDRRPRFLVRRKTGRLPVRPQIHRGENEIIARS
;
A
#
# COMPACT_ATOMS: atom_id res chain seq x y z
N MET A 1 -26.76 -4.84 -13.01
CA MET A 1 -26.08 -5.61 -11.94
C MET A 1 -25.39 -6.77 -12.63
N PRO A 2 -24.05 -6.77 -12.79
CA PRO A 2 -23.38 -7.90 -13.43
C PRO A 2 -23.42 -9.11 -12.49
N VAL A 3 -23.70 -10.28 -13.09
CA VAL A 3 -23.74 -11.59 -12.42
C VAL A 3 -22.37 -12.22 -12.60
N PHE A 4 -21.66 -12.46 -11.50
CA PHE A 4 -20.34 -13.08 -11.52
C PHE A 4 -20.47 -14.59 -11.78
N GLY A 5 -19.87 -15.05 -12.88
CA GLY A 5 -19.86 -16.45 -13.31
C GLY A 5 -19.06 -17.38 -12.39
N ALA A 6 -19.44 -18.66 -12.44
CA ALA A 6 -19.12 -19.75 -11.51
C ALA A 6 -17.67 -19.80 -10.98
N ALA A 7 -17.55 -19.75 -9.64
CA ALA A 7 -16.32 -20.01 -8.92
C ALA A 7 -15.95 -21.51 -9.02
N THR A 8 -14.82 -21.82 -9.63
CA THR A 8 -14.19 -23.14 -9.52
C THR A 8 -12.91 -22.95 -8.72
N ALA A 9 -12.80 -23.68 -7.61
CA ALA A 9 -11.81 -23.61 -6.52
C ALA A 9 -12.13 -22.61 -5.38
N THR A 10 -12.30 -23.14 -4.18
CA THR A 10 -12.44 -22.42 -2.90
C THR A 10 -11.08 -21.92 -2.40
N SER A 11 -10.19 -21.48 -3.28
CA SER A 11 -8.88 -20.96 -2.89
C SER A 11 -8.99 -19.47 -2.54
N LYS A 12 -8.24 -19.06 -1.51
CA LYS A 12 -8.23 -17.67 -1.06
C LYS A 12 -7.54 -16.81 -2.13
N ALA A 13 -8.25 -15.78 -2.60
CA ALA A 13 -7.66 -14.78 -3.48
C ALA A 13 -6.44 -14.11 -2.82
N ALA A 14 -5.33 -14.11 -3.53
CA ALA A 14 -4.07 -13.47 -3.16
C ALA A 14 -3.81 -12.17 -3.94
N GLY A 15 -4.53 -11.91 -5.04
CA GLY A 15 -4.39 -10.70 -5.84
C GLY A 15 -5.49 -10.51 -6.88
N ILE A 16 -5.46 -9.35 -7.55
CA ILE A 16 -6.37 -9.01 -8.66
C ILE A 16 -5.50 -8.76 -9.90
N ALA A 17 -5.57 -9.67 -10.87
CA ALA A 17 -4.83 -9.60 -12.13
C ALA A 17 -5.63 -8.87 -13.21
N LEU A 18 -4.96 -7.99 -13.96
CA LEU A 18 -5.50 -7.40 -15.20
C LEU A 18 -5.05 -8.25 -16.39
N THR A 19 -5.99 -8.67 -17.24
CA THR A 19 -5.72 -9.46 -18.46
C THR A 19 -6.53 -8.92 -19.63
N PHE A 20 -6.01 -9.04 -20.85
CA PHE A 20 -6.77 -8.73 -22.07
C PHE A 20 -7.82 -9.82 -22.31
N ALA A 21 -9.05 -9.43 -22.62
CA ALA A 21 -10.17 -10.32 -22.92
C ALA A 21 -10.30 -10.44 -24.44
N THR A 22 -9.44 -11.25 -25.05
CA THR A 22 -9.27 -11.33 -26.51
C THR A 22 -10.57 -11.65 -27.25
N ASP A 23 -11.31 -12.66 -26.79
CA ASP A 23 -12.53 -13.12 -27.47
C ASP A 23 -13.60 -12.02 -27.48
N GLU A 24 -13.78 -11.32 -26.35
CA GLU A 24 -14.72 -10.22 -26.24
C GLU A 24 -14.27 -8.99 -27.01
N ALA A 25 -12.96 -8.71 -27.03
CA ALA A 25 -12.41 -7.61 -27.81
C ALA A 25 -12.61 -7.83 -29.32
N GLU A 26 -12.36 -9.05 -29.81
CA GLU A 26 -12.64 -9.44 -31.19
C GLU A 26 -14.13 -9.36 -31.52
N SER A 27 -14.99 -9.81 -30.59
CA SER A 27 -16.43 -9.81 -30.81
C SER A 27 -17.05 -8.41 -30.86
N CYS A 28 -16.53 -7.44 -30.11
CA CYS A 28 -17.08 -6.08 -30.08
C CYS A 28 -16.29 -5.07 -30.92
N GLY A 29 -15.10 -5.43 -31.42
CA GLY A 29 -14.24 -4.55 -32.21
C GLY A 29 -13.59 -3.43 -31.40
N GLU A 30 -13.53 -3.57 -30.08
CA GLU A 30 -12.96 -2.59 -29.14
C GLU A 30 -12.16 -3.34 -28.07
N ASP A 31 -11.19 -2.67 -27.45
CA ASP A 31 -10.38 -3.31 -26.40
C ASP A 31 -11.22 -3.67 -25.17
N ARG A 32 -11.08 -4.92 -24.71
CA ARG A 32 -11.76 -5.46 -23.53
C ARG A 32 -10.76 -6.10 -22.58
N PHE A 33 -11.02 -5.93 -21.28
CA PHE A 33 -10.12 -6.36 -20.23
C PHE A 33 -10.86 -7.09 -19.11
N ASP A 34 -10.29 -8.21 -18.69
CA ASP A 34 -10.75 -8.95 -17.54
C ASP A 34 -9.98 -8.54 -16.28
N LEU A 35 -10.72 -8.45 -15.17
CA LEU A 35 -10.15 -8.46 -13.83
C LEU A 35 -10.36 -9.83 -13.21
N CYS A 36 -9.27 -10.56 -13.00
CA CYS A 36 -9.29 -11.90 -12.43
C CYS A 36 -8.84 -11.88 -10.97
N LEU A 37 -9.61 -12.48 -10.07
CA LEU A 37 -9.10 -12.86 -8.76
C LEU A 37 -8.20 -14.07 -8.92
N VAL A 38 -6.99 -14.00 -8.41
CA VAL A 38 -6.01 -15.09 -8.47
C VAL A 38 -5.61 -15.54 -7.08
N ASP A 39 -5.30 -16.82 -6.91
CA ASP A 39 -4.76 -17.35 -5.67
C ASP A 39 -3.23 -17.21 -5.59
N ALA A 40 -2.64 -17.76 -4.52
CA ALA A 40 -1.20 -17.68 -4.28
C ALA A 40 -0.35 -18.46 -5.30
N ALA A 41 -0.94 -19.43 -6.00
CA ALA A 41 -0.29 -20.15 -7.10
C ALA A 41 -0.47 -19.44 -8.45
N GLY A 42 -1.24 -18.35 -8.50
CA GLY A 42 -1.59 -17.62 -9.72
C GLY A 42 -2.76 -18.22 -10.48
N ALA A 43 -3.47 -19.20 -9.91
CA ALA A 43 -4.66 -19.77 -10.56
C ALA A 43 -5.84 -18.79 -10.45
N VAL A 44 -6.62 -18.67 -11.52
CA VAL A 44 -7.81 -17.81 -11.55
C VAL A 44 -8.91 -18.45 -10.71
N VAL A 45 -9.35 -17.74 -9.68
CA VAL A 45 -10.45 -18.12 -8.77
C VAL A 45 -11.78 -17.62 -9.30
N ALA A 46 -11.80 -16.39 -9.83
CA ALA A 46 -13.00 -15.77 -10.39
C ALA A 46 -12.63 -14.69 -11.40
N ARG A 47 -13.53 -14.46 -12.36
CA ARG A 47 -13.44 -13.38 -13.35
C ARG A 47 -14.53 -12.36 -13.09
N LEU A 48 -14.16 -11.08 -13.05
CA LEU A 48 -15.06 -9.97 -12.71
C LEU A 48 -15.47 -9.13 -13.93
N GLY A 49 -14.73 -9.27 -15.04
CA GLY A 49 -14.94 -8.56 -16.32
C GLY A 49 -15.54 -9.45 -17.42
N PRO A 50 -15.71 -8.91 -18.63
CA PRO A 50 -14.88 -7.85 -19.23
C PRO A 50 -15.31 -6.40 -18.94
N PHE A 51 -14.36 -5.48 -19.00
CA PHE A 51 -14.48 -4.01 -18.87
C PHE A 51 -13.83 -3.31 -20.06
N CYS A 52 -14.25 -2.08 -20.38
CA CYS A 52 -13.58 -1.27 -21.41
C CYS A 52 -12.27 -0.62 -20.90
N GLU A 53 -11.44 -0.14 -21.81
CA GLU A 53 -10.15 0.49 -21.50
C GLU A 53 -10.29 1.70 -20.55
N GLU A 54 -11.31 2.53 -20.77
CA GLU A 54 -11.49 3.79 -20.03
C GLU A 54 -11.85 3.58 -18.56
N GLU A 55 -12.44 2.44 -18.22
CA GLU A 55 -12.94 2.15 -16.86
C GLU A 55 -12.08 1.15 -16.09
N VAL A 56 -11.43 0.20 -16.78
CA VAL A 56 -10.87 -1.00 -16.13
C VAL A 56 -9.83 -0.65 -15.07
N VAL A 57 -8.98 0.36 -15.33
CA VAL A 57 -7.95 0.79 -14.37
C VAL A 57 -8.57 1.42 -13.13
N ALA A 58 -9.66 2.18 -13.28
CA ALA A 58 -10.35 2.80 -12.16
C ALA A 58 -11.00 1.73 -11.28
N ILE A 59 -11.71 0.76 -11.88
CA ILE A 59 -12.34 -0.36 -11.18
C ILE A 59 -11.29 -1.23 -10.48
N TRP A 60 -10.18 -1.52 -11.14
CA TRP A 60 -9.08 -2.30 -10.57
C TRP A 60 -8.44 -1.63 -9.35
N ARG A 61 -8.26 -0.31 -9.40
CA ARG A 61 -7.77 0.48 -8.26
C ARG A 61 -8.75 0.50 -7.10
N ASP A 62 -10.04 0.70 -7.38
CA ASP A 62 -11.10 0.67 -6.36
C ASP A 62 -11.20 -0.70 -5.68
N LEU A 63 -11.24 -1.78 -6.47
CA LEU A 63 -11.28 -3.15 -5.94
C LEU A 63 -10.07 -3.45 -5.06
N ALA A 64 -8.86 -3.09 -5.50
CA ALA A 64 -7.66 -3.25 -4.69
C ALA A 64 -7.72 -2.44 -3.38
N ALA A 65 -8.18 -1.18 -3.45
CA ALA A 65 -8.33 -0.32 -2.27
C ALA A 65 -9.41 -0.83 -1.30
N ARG A 66 -10.48 -1.43 -1.80
CA ARG A 66 -11.59 -1.97 -1.00
C ARG A 66 -11.29 -3.33 -0.40
N THR A 67 -10.54 -4.18 -1.10
CA THR A 67 -10.23 -5.55 -0.66
C THR A 67 -8.89 -5.62 0.08
N GLY A 68 -7.97 -4.69 -0.19
CA GLY A 68 -6.57 -4.77 0.23
C GLY A 68 -5.76 -5.81 -0.54
N LEU A 69 -6.30 -6.37 -1.62
CA LEU A 69 -5.58 -7.31 -2.48
C LEU A 69 -4.63 -6.55 -3.40
N PRO A 70 -3.43 -7.11 -3.67
CA PRO A 70 -2.50 -6.50 -4.58
C PRO A 70 -3.00 -6.52 -6.03
N ARG A 71 -2.72 -5.42 -6.73
CA ARG A 71 -2.88 -5.31 -8.18
C ARG A 71 -1.76 -6.05 -8.90
N MET A 72 -2.09 -6.92 -9.84
CA MET A 72 -1.13 -7.76 -10.56
C MET A 72 -1.27 -7.68 -12.08
N ILE A 73 -0.15 -7.83 -12.79
CA ILE A 73 -0.09 -7.95 -14.26
C ILE A 73 0.74 -9.16 -14.63
N VAL A 74 0.47 -9.72 -15.80
CA VAL A 74 1.36 -10.72 -16.41
C VAL A 74 2.50 -9.97 -17.09
N ARG A 75 3.74 -10.27 -16.73
CA ARG A 75 4.94 -9.73 -17.40
C ARG A 75 5.18 -10.45 -18.73
N GLU A 76 6.09 -9.93 -19.54
CA GLU A 76 6.50 -10.52 -20.83
C GLU A 76 6.98 -11.98 -20.70
N ASP A 77 7.52 -12.35 -19.55
CA ASP A 77 7.96 -13.72 -19.20
C ASP A 77 6.81 -14.65 -18.79
N GLY A 78 5.56 -14.18 -18.84
CA GLY A 78 4.38 -14.91 -18.40
C GLY A 78 4.22 -14.95 -16.87
N VAL A 79 5.12 -14.33 -16.10
CA VAL A 79 5.08 -14.37 -14.64
C VAL A 79 4.15 -13.28 -14.12
N LEU A 80 3.26 -13.68 -13.21
CA LEU A 80 2.37 -12.75 -12.54
C LEU A 80 3.15 -11.88 -11.53
N ALA A 81 3.02 -10.56 -11.65
CA ALA A 81 3.79 -9.58 -10.91
C ALA A 81 2.89 -8.54 -10.27
N THR A 82 3.19 -8.16 -9.01
CA THR A 82 2.52 -7.04 -8.37
C THR A 82 2.97 -5.71 -8.98
N VAL A 83 2.02 -4.84 -9.35
CA VAL A 83 2.32 -3.51 -9.94
C VAL A 83 2.95 -2.54 -8.92
N SER A 84 2.64 -2.73 -7.64
CA SER A 84 3.11 -1.84 -6.58
C SER A 84 3.20 -2.54 -5.24
N ALA A 85 4.22 -2.20 -4.45
CA ALA A 85 4.33 -2.64 -3.07
C ALA A 85 3.17 -2.07 -2.24
N GLN A 86 2.39 -2.93 -1.60
CA GLN A 86 1.31 -2.54 -0.71
C GLN A 86 1.15 -3.54 0.43
N VAL A 87 0.65 -3.08 1.58
CA VAL A 87 0.27 -3.91 2.72
C VAL A 87 -1.19 -3.64 3.02
N GLY A 88 -2.06 -4.59 2.68
CA GLY A 88 -3.50 -4.36 2.68
C GLY A 88 -3.84 -3.15 1.79
N ARG A 89 -4.49 -2.14 2.38
CA ARG A 89 -4.87 -0.90 1.67
C ARG A 89 -3.77 0.17 1.63
N LEU A 90 -2.65 -0.04 2.32
CA LEU A 90 -1.56 0.92 2.39
C LEU A 90 -0.59 0.72 1.23
N MET A 91 -0.54 1.70 0.33
CA MET A 91 0.50 1.79 -0.69
C MET A 91 1.84 2.13 -0.05
N LEU A 92 2.85 1.30 -0.28
CA LEU A 92 4.19 1.53 0.25
C LEU A 92 5.00 2.42 -0.69
N GLY A 93 5.47 3.54 -0.17
CA GLY A 93 6.49 4.37 -0.83
C GLY A 93 7.91 3.85 -0.58
N LYS A 94 8.91 4.54 -1.16
CA LYS A 94 10.32 4.30 -0.83
C LYS A 94 10.53 4.51 0.67
N THR A 95 10.78 3.43 1.40
CA THR A 95 11.02 3.50 2.84
C THR A 95 12.45 4.00 3.08
N ARG A 96 12.60 5.19 3.67
CA ARG A 96 13.90 5.64 4.18
C ARG A 96 14.08 5.02 5.55
N ILE A 97 15.16 4.24 5.73
CA ILE A 97 15.56 3.78 7.06
C ILE A 97 15.64 5.00 7.97
N ARG A 98 14.80 5.04 9.02
CA ARG A 98 14.98 5.98 10.13
C ARG A 98 16.41 5.79 10.61
N ARG A 99 17.19 6.88 10.70
CA ARG A 99 18.59 6.84 11.15
C ARG A 99 18.68 5.91 12.36
N ARG A 100 19.12 4.67 12.16
CA ARG A 100 19.43 3.79 13.28
C ARG A 100 20.57 4.48 14.00
N HIS A 101 20.51 4.45 15.33
CA HIS A 101 21.51 4.99 16.25
C HIS A 101 22.87 5.10 15.58
N GLY A 102 23.42 6.33 15.54
CA GLY A 102 24.77 6.54 15.02
C GLY A 102 25.70 5.48 15.59
N SER A 103 26.73 5.11 14.84
CA SER A 103 27.75 4.05 15.03
C SER A 103 28.45 3.93 16.41
N LEU A 104 27.89 4.58 17.43
CA LEU A 104 28.25 4.69 18.82
C LEU A 104 27.23 4.00 19.76
N GLY A 105 26.20 3.31 19.26
CA GLY A 105 25.15 2.66 20.07
C GLY A 105 25.69 1.67 21.13
N ASP A 106 26.74 0.91 20.77
CA ASP A 106 27.44 -0.02 21.67
C ASP A 106 28.68 0.57 22.34
N ARG A 107 28.97 1.86 22.11
CA ARG A 107 30.09 2.55 22.75
C ARG A 107 29.61 3.24 24.00
N ARG A 108 30.25 2.93 25.14
CA ARG A 108 30.03 3.66 26.39
C ARG A 108 30.39 5.15 26.19
N PRO A 109 29.44 6.10 26.33
CA PRO A 109 29.74 7.51 26.22
C PRO A 109 30.80 7.89 27.27
N ARG A 110 31.97 8.36 26.82
CA ARG A 110 33.07 8.76 27.73
C ARG A 110 32.79 10.08 28.43
N PHE A 111 31.88 10.88 27.88
CA PHE A 111 31.37 12.10 28.49
C PHE A 111 29.87 11.96 28.68
N LEU A 112 29.39 12.34 29.86
CA LEU A 112 27.99 12.40 30.18
C LEU A 112 27.36 13.46 29.27
N VAL A 113 26.72 13.04 28.17
CA VAL A 113 25.99 13.93 27.23
C VAL A 113 24.73 14.54 27.88
N ARG A 114 24.56 14.37 29.19
CA ARG A 114 23.54 15.10 29.93
C ARG A 114 23.98 16.56 29.98
N ARG A 115 23.15 17.42 29.40
CA ARG A 115 23.15 18.84 29.74
C ARG A 115 23.15 18.95 31.28
N LYS A 116 24.08 19.73 31.83
CA LYS A 116 24.07 20.07 33.26
C LYS A 116 22.68 20.66 33.57
N THR A 117 22.03 20.18 34.63
CA THR A 117 20.77 20.78 35.09
C THR A 117 21.01 22.27 35.32
N GLY A 118 20.18 23.12 34.69
CA GLY A 118 20.24 24.56 34.92
C GLY A 118 20.04 24.85 36.40
N ARG A 119 20.84 25.76 36.96
CA ARG A 119 20.58 26.31 38.30
C ARG A 119 19.72 27.55 38.12
N LEU A 120 18.52 27.52 38.68
CA LEU A 120 17.69 28.72 38.77
C LEU A 120 18.25 29.64 39.88
N PRO A 121 18.12 30.97 39.75
CA PRO A 121 18.43 31.89 40.83
C PRO A 121 17.47 31.69 42.02
N VAL A 122 17.88 32.10 43.23
CA VAL A 122 17.09 31.99 44.47
C VAL A 122 15.69 32.62 44.33
N ARG A 123 15.56 33.64 43.47
CA ARG A 123 14.29 34.24 43.06
C ARG A 123 14.16 34.19 41.54
N PRO A 124 13.49 33.17 40.98
CA PRO A 124 13.19 33.11 39.56
C PRO A 124 12.33 34.31 39.15
N GLN A 125 12.65 34.94 38.02
CA GLN A 125 11.76 35.94 37.41
C GLN A 125 10.56 35.22 36.80
N ILE A 126 9.38 35.45 37.37
CA ILE A 126 8.12 34.90 36.86
C ILE A 126 7.48 35.96 35.97
N HIS A 127 7.46 35.72 34.67
CA HIS A 127 6.73 36.56 33.73
C HIS A 127 5.23 36.22 33.83
N ARG A 128 4.37 37.23 34.01
CA ARG A 128 2.91 37.08 34.07
C ARG A 128 2.28 37.73 32.83
N GLY A 129 1.24 37.11 32.27
CA GLY A 129 0.53 37.60 31.09
C GLY A 129 1.05 37.07 29.76
N GLU A 130 1.95 36.09 29.77
CA GLU A 130 2.38 35.38 28.56
C GLU A 130 1.38 34.27 28.21
N ASN A 131 1.17 34.04 26.91
CA ASN A 131 0.36 32.92 26.43
C ASN A 131 1.19 31.65 26.48
N GLU A 132 0.82 30.73 27.38
CA GLU A 132 1.48 29.42 27.51
C GLU A 132 1.35 28.62 26.21
N ILE A 133 2.46 28.10 25.70
CA ILE A 133 2.46 27.22 24.53
C ILE A 133 2.10 25.81 24.99
N ILE A 134 0.82 25.50 24.97
CA ILE A 134 0.29 24.15 25.22
C ILE A 134 0.09 23.40 23.89
N ALA A 135 0.67 22.21 23.79
CA ALA A 135 0.35 21.27 22.72
C ALA A 135 -1.02 20.64 23.03
N ARG A 136 -2.07 21.06 22.30
CA ARG A 136 -3.37 20.38 22.33
C ARG A 136 -3.30 19.20 21.35
N SER A 137 -3.59 18.00 21.86
CA SER A 137 -3.78 16.77 21.08
C SER A 137 -5.08 16.78 20.31
#